data_AF-A0A357C3Z9-F1
#
_entry.id   AF-A0A357C3Z9-F1
#
_cell.length_a   1.000
_cell.length_b   1.000
_cell.length_c   1.000
_cell.angle_alpha   90.00
_cell.angle_beta   90.00
_cell.angle_gamma   90.00
#
_symmetry.space_group_name_H-M   'P 1'
#
loop_
_entity.id
_entity.type
_entity.pdbx_description
1 polymer ?
#
loop_
_entity_poly.entity_id
_entity_poly.type
_entity_poly.pdbx_seq_one_letter_code
_entity_poly.pdbx_strand_id
1 'polypeptide(L)'
;KAKPYKSGDAKKTMPAEKSVKVDECYQCHSQIKDFHAGSKHAKVNCSNCHEGLDAHLKSATTKPVTRTDHASCGKCHKEEYESFVSVNLESKAKVEKATFKSRSPLFDKLMMPHGFTKEHAEPRSHVFMLVDHLIVDRGYGGRFQFKDWTKITDSKGAEKSAWGVLIDKEPSTSEQKAFIPQTATAANPVCLTCKTQDHILKWAYMGDKNPKAKWDRTSKVVEFAKDLHHPINCYACHDPHSAQPRVVRDALMEAVVDRGEGTYPYDKEKSSKITMKKVMFRDFRAIGILNKPDSNLMCAQCHVEYNCNPGHEPDTGKAVGMGDRRTNLFHWVNVFDYNKVMAEKYNFKDFKHGITGASLSKIQHPEVETFWGSKHEKAGVECKDCHMPRAKKNGKTITFHGQRSARYMLKDTCINCHKGWTVKEAEYQVDAIQNYIKGKLTKAEFCSVNS
;
A
#
# COMPACT_ATOMS: atom_id res chain seq x y z
N LYS A 1 0.51 11.61 33.75
CA LYS A 1 1.81 11.69 33.01
C LYS A 1 2.04 10.36 32.31
N ALA A 2 1.73 10.25 31.02
CA ALA A 2 1.92 9.02 30.26
C ALA A 2 3.42 8.69 30.17
N LYS A 3 3.81 7.49 30.58
CA LYS A 3 5.19 7.02 30.42
C LYS A 3 5.45 6.83 28.92
N PRO A 4 6.52 7.39 28.34
CA PRO A 4 6.88 7.12 26.95
C PRO A 4 7.05 5.61 26.77
N TYR A 5 6.46 5.07 25.71
CA TYR A 5 6.72 3.70 25.26
C TYR A 5 8.24 3.51 25.19
N LYS A 6 8.79 2.71 26.11
CA LYS A 6 10.15 2.21 25.97
C LYS A 6 10.11 1.31 24.74
N SER A 7 10.66 1.79 23.63
CA SER A 7 11.00 0.93 22.51
C SER A 7 11.78 -0.24 23.09
N GLY A 8 11.21 -1.45 23.04
CA GLY A 8 12.01 -2.66 23.13
C GLY A 8 13.13 -2.49 22.10
N ASP A 9 14.34 -2.33 22.62
CA ASP A 9 15.57 -2.06 21.90
C ASP A 9 15.42 -1.15 20.68
N ALA A 10 15.54 0.16 20.90
CA ALA A 10 16.25 0.96 19.92
C ALA A 10 17.62 0.29 19.78
N LYS A 11 17.75 -0.63 18.82
CA LYS A 11 19.02 -1.29 18.51
C LYS A 11 20.04 -0.16 18.43
N LYS A 12 20.96 -0.12 19.40
CA LYS A 12 22.23 0.60 19.26
C LYS A 12 22.68 0.35 17.84
N THR A 13 23.09 1.37 17.10
CA THR A 13 23.73 1.23 15.80
C THR A 13 24.78 0.14 15.94
N MET A 14 24.41 -1.07 15.52
CA MET A 14 25.26 -2.23 15.69
C MET A 14 26.48 -1.99 14.80
N PRO A 15 27.67 -2.49 15.17
CA PRO A 15 28.81 -2.49 14.28
C PRO A 15 28.39 -3.00 12.90
N ALA A 16 28.99 -2.45 11.84
CA ALA A 16 28.73 -2.95 10.49
C ALA A 16 28.90 -4.47 10.48
N GLU A 17 27.84 -5.18 10.08
CA GLU A 17 27.85 -6.65 10.02
C GLU A 17 28.99 -7.07 9.07
N LYS A 18 29.82 -8.02 9.51
CA LYS A 18 30.93 -8.51 8.70
C LYS A 18 30.38 -9.08 7.39
N SER A 19 31.09 -8.82 6.30
CA SER A 19 30.75 -9.43 5.01
C SER A 19 30.87 -10.95 5.11
N VAL A 20 29.90 -11.65 4.55
CA VAL A 20 29.89 -13.12 4.50
C VAL A 20 30.30 -13.63 3.12
N LYS A 21 30.80 -14.86 3.07
CA LYS A 21 30.98 -15.58 1.80
C LYS A 21 29.61 -15.99 1.28
N VAL A 22 29.11 -15.28 0.28
CA VAL A 22 27.75 -15.47 -0.23
C VAL A 22 27.52 -16.90 -0.74
N ASP A 23 28.57 -17.57 -1.26
CA ASP A 23 28.50 -18.98 -1.67
C ASP A 23 28.13 -19.94 -0.54
N GLU A 24 28.49 -19.65 0.71
CA GLU A 24 28.07 -20.44 1.87
C GLU A 24 26.56 -20.33 2.08
N CYS A 25 25.98 -19.13 1.88
CA CYS A 25 24.53 -18.93 1.96
C CYS A 25 23.80 -19.68 0.84
N TYR A 26 24.36 -19.70 -0.37
CA TYR A 26 23.74 -20.35 -1.53
C TYR A 26 23.60 -21.87 -1.39
N GLN A 27 24.39 -22.52 -0.53
CA GLN A 27 24.28 -23.96 -0.27
C GLN A 27 22.89 -24.34 0.27
N CYS A 28 22.27 -23.47 1.08
CA CYS A 28 20.94 -23.69 1.66
C CYS A 28 19.84 -22.84 0.99
N HIS A 29 20.22 -21.81 0.23
CA HIS A 29 19.30 -20.84 -0.35
C HIS A 29 19.40 -20.81 -1.89
N SER A 30 19.21 -21.97 -2.53
CA SER A 30 19.28 -22.12 -3.98
C SER A 30 18.37 -21.15 -4.74
N GLN A 31 17.11 -21.00 -4.31
CA GLN A 31 16.21 -20.00 -4.92
C GLN A 31 16.76 -18.57 -4.83
N ILE A 32 17.51 -18.22 -3.78
CA ILE A 32 18.13 -16.88 -3.69
C ILE A 32 19.35 -16.78 -4.60
N LYS A 33 20.12 -17.86 -4.75
CA LYS A 33 21.23 -17.94 -5.72
C LYS A 33 20.74 -17.63 -7.14
N ASP A 34 19.63 -18.24 -7.54
CA ASP A 34 19.04 -18.06 -8.88
C ASP A 34 18.66 -16.60 -9.15
N PHE A 35 18.27 -15.87 -8.11
CA PHE A 35 17.93 -14.45 -8.18
C PHE A 35 19.16 -13.54 -8.11
N HIS A 36 20.12 -13.84 -7.23
CA HIS A 36 21.17 -12.91 -6.85
C HIS A 36 22.41 -13.01 -7.73
N ALA A 37 22.91 -14.23 -7.98
CA ALA A 37 24.26 -14.46 -8.53
C ALA A 37 24.48 -13.84 -9.92
N GLY A 38 23.45 -13.82 -10.78
CA GLY A 38 23.52 -13.28 -12.14
C GLY A 38 22.92 -11.87 -12.30
N SER A 39 22.62 -11.19 -11.21
CA SER A 39 21.77 -9.99 -11.23
C SER A 39 22.51 -8.67 -11.09
N LYS A 40 21.79 -7.56 -11.17
CA LYS A 40 22.33 -6.22 -10.87
C LYS A 40 22.77 -6.07 -9.42
N HIS A 41 22.29 -6.93 -8.52
CA HIS A 41 22.68 -6.96 -7.11
C HIS A 41 23.70 -8.05 -6.79
N ALA A 42 24.27 -8.76 -7.77
CA ALA A 42 25.25 -9.84 -7.54
C ALA A 42 26.46 -9.42 -6.67
N LYS A 43 26.84 -8.13 -6.71
CA LYS A 43 27.95 -7.58 -5.90
C LYS A 43 27.51 -7.03 -4.53
N VAL A 44 26.22 -7.02 -4.22
CA VAL A 44 25.69 -6.56 -2.93
C VAL A 44 25.75 -7.72 -1.94
N ASN A 45 26.60 -7.60 -0.92
CA ASN A 45 26.73 -8.64 0.12
C ASN A 45 25.46 -8.76 0.97
N CYS A 46 25.13 -9.96 1.43
CA CYS A 46 23.98 -10.27 2.29
C CYS A 46 23.98 -9.43 3.58
N SER A 47 25.15 -9.09 4.13
CA SER A 47 25.31 -8.31 5.36
C SER A 47 24.76 -6.87 5.27
N ASN A 48 24.46 -6.38 4.06
CA ASN A 48 23.79 -5.09 3.89
C ASN A 48 22.35 -5.12 4.44
N CYS A 49 21.68 -6.27 4.34
CA CYS A 49 20.27 -6.43 4.70
C CYS A 49 20.03 -7.49 5.78
N HIS A 50 21.00 -8.35 6.07
CA HIS A 50 20.88 -9.40 7.08
C HIS A 50 21.90 -9.22 8.21
N GLU A 51 21.50 -9.51 9.44
CA GLU A 51 22.33 -9.44 10.64
C GLU A 51 22.29 -10.77 11.40
N GLY A 52 23.32 -11.02 12.22
CA GLY A 52 23.46 -12.27 12.97
C GLY A 52 23.82 -13.44 12.06
N LEU A 53 24.51 -13.17 10.94
CA LEU A 53 24.82 -14.17 9.93
C LEU A 53 25.79 -15.23 10.45
N ASP A 54 26.77 -14.83 11.29
CA ASP A 54 27.71 -15.77 11.90
C ASP A 54 27.00 -16.83 12.77
N ALA A 55 25.98 -16.41 13.53
CA ALA A 55 25.19 -17.32 14.36
C ALA A 55 24.28 -18.21 13.51
N HIS A 56 23.74 -17.68 12.41
CA HIS A 56 22.92 -18.42 11.46
C HIS A 56 23.73 -19.49 10.70
N LEU A 57 24.95 -19.17 10.27
CA LEU A 57 25.85 -20.12 9.60
C LEU A 57 26.24 -21.28 10.51
N LYS A 58 26.36 -21.04 11.83
CA LYS A 58 26.62 -22.09 12.82
C LYS A 58 25.39 -22.93 13.15
N SER A 59 24.19 -22.36 13.02
CA SER A 59 22.93 -23.05 13.31
C SER A 59 21.79 -22.52 12.46
N ALA A 60 21.29 -23.35 11.54
CA ALA A 60 20.18 -23.00 10.65
C ALA A 60 18.86 -22.69 11.40
N THR A 61 18.71 -23.12 12.65
CA THR A 61 17.54 -22.81 13.50
C THR A 61 17.58 -21.39 14.06
N THR A 62 18.78 -20.80 14.18
CA THR A 62 18.96 -19.39 14.54
C THR A 62 18.64 -18.53 13.33
N LYS A 63 17.43 -17.95 13.28
CA LYS A 63 17.01 -17.11 12.16
C LYS A 63 17.81 -15.79 12.15
N PRO A 64 18.36 -15.37 10.99
CA PRO A 64 19.01 -14.07 10.88
C PRO A 64 17.96 -12.96 10.99
N VAL A 65 18.38 -11.78 11.44
CA VAL A 65 17.52 -10.61 11.37
C VAL A 65 17.59 -10.04 9.95
N THR A 66 16.44 -9.68 9.39
CA THR A 66 16.36 -9.01 8.08
C THR A 66 15.94 -7.57 8.30
N ARG A 67 16.73 -6.63 7.78
CA ARG A 67 16.44 -5.20 7.77
C ARG A 67 15.34 -4.89 6.77
N THR A 68 14.36 -4.10 7.20
CA THR A 68 13.23 -3.67 6.36
C THR A 68 13.17 -2.16 6.16
N ASP A 69 14.08 -1.40 6.80
CA ASP A 69 14.18 0.06 6.68
C ASP A 69 14.59 0.51 5.27
N HIS A 70 14.18 1.72 4.88
CA HIS A 70 14.56 2.27 3.57
C HIS A 70 16.01 2.74 3.55
N ALA A 71 16.57 3.11 4.70
CA ALA A 71 17.96 3.53 4.84
C ALA A 71 18.95 2.47 4.32
N SER A 72 18.63 1.18 4.47
CA SER A 72 19.39 0.07 3.92
C SER A 72 19.56 0.17 2.40
N CYS A 73 18.51 0.62 1.68
CA CYS A 73 18.58 0.88 0.24
C CYS A 73 19.23 2.24 -0.06
N GLY A 74 18.93 3.26 0.76
CA GLY A 74 19.41 4.63 0.60
C GLY A 74 20.93 4.80 0.63
N LYS A 75 21.67 3.84 1.22
CA LYS A 75 23.15 3.79 1.17
C LYS A 75 23.70 3.79 -0.26
N CYS A 76 23.02 3.11 -1.18
CA CYS A 76 23.44 2.99 -2.59
C CYS A 76 22.49 3.73 -3.56
N HIS A 77 21.24 3.99 -3.13
CA HIS A 77 20.19 4.60 -3.94
C HIS A 77 19.70 5.91 -3.31
N LYS A 78 20.64 6.82 -3.04
CA LYS A 78 20.40 8.04 -2.27
C LYS A 78 19.33 8.93 -2.89
N GLU A 79 19.37 9.17 -4.19
CA GLU A 79 18.46 10.11 -4.86
C GLU A 79 17.02 9.57 -4.93
N GLU A 80 16.86 8.27 -5.20
CA GLU A 80 15.57 7.59 -5.13
C GLU A 80 15.01 7.63 -3.69
N TYR A 81 15.84 7.33 -2.70
CA TYR A 81 15.45 7.41 -1.29
C TYR A 81 15.06 8.83 -0.86
N GLU A 82 15.88 9.84 -1.15
CA GLU A 82 15.62 11.23 -0.78
C GLU A 82 14.37 11.79 -1.46
N SER A 83 14.10 11.38 -2.71
CA SER A 83 12.86 11.74 -3.38
C SER A 83 11.63 11.04 -2.78
N PHE A 84 11.74 9.78 -2.38
CA PHE A 84 10.65 9.06 -1.70
C PHE A 84 10.23 9.70 -0.37
N VAL A 85 11.20 10.09 0.47
CA VAL A 85 10.92 10.71 1.78
C VAL A 85 10.57 12.20 1.69
N SER A 86 10.60 12.78 0.48
CA SER A 86 10.23 14.18 0.25
C SER A 86 8.73 14.38 0.49
N VAL A 87 8.39 15.52 1.08
CA VAL A 87 7.00 15.88 1.38
C VAL A 87 6.50 16.88 0.35
N ASN A 88 5.40 16.55 -0.32
CA ASN A 88 4.66 17.53 -1.09
C ASN A 88 3.74 18.33 -0.16
N LEU A 89 4.19 19.51 0.27
CA LEU A 89 3.41 20.36 1.19
C LEU A 89 2.11 20.90 0.58
N GLU A 90 1.99 20.91 -0.75
CA GLU A 90 0.74 21.22 -1.46
C GLU A 90 -0.34 20.15 -1.25
N SER A 91 0.06 18.90 -0.98
CA SER A 91 -0.86 17.84 -0.58
C SER A 91 -1.15 17.95 0.92
N LYS A 92 -2.12 18.81 1.23
CA LYS A 92 -2.51 19.17 2.60
C LYS A 92 -2.88 17.94 3.44
N ALA A 93 -2.39 17.91 4.68
CA ALA A 93 -2.69 16.84 5.62
C ALA A 93 -4.07 17.03 6.27
N LYS A 94 -4.71 15.90 6.65
CA LYS A 94 -5.96 15.88 7.44
C LYS A 94 -7.13 16.68 6.82
N VAL A 95 -7.21 16.75 5.49
CA VAL A 95 -8.35 17.37 4.79
C VAL A 95 -9.50 16.38 4.67
N GLU A 96 -10.54 16.53 5.49
CA GLU A 96 -11.73 15.67 5.47
C GLU A 96 -12.50 15.76 4.14
N LYS A 97 -12.82 14.60 3.56
CA LYS A 97 -13.53 14.50 2.28
C LYS A 97 -15.02 14.79 2.39
N ALA A 98 -15.63 14.50 3.54
CA ALA A 98 -17.01 14.79 3.88
C ALA A 98 -17.26 16.29 4.15
N THR A 99 -16.68 17.16 3.32
CA THR A 99 -16.82 18.62 3.45
C THR A 99 -17.17 19.24 2.11
N PHE A 100 -17.88 20.38 2.13
CA PHE A 100 -18.30 21.08 0.91
C PHE A 100 -17.11 21.56 0.04
N LYS A 101 -15.93 21.73 0.65
CA LYS A 101 -14.70 22.15 -0.06
C LYS A 101 -13.90 20.97 -0.63
N SER A 102 -14.25 19.73 -0.27
CA SER A 102 -13.50 18.53 -0.66
C SER A 102 -14.35 17.63 -1.56
N ARG A 103 -14.08 16.32 -1.53
CA ARG A 103 -14.43 15.37 -2.58
C ARG A 103 -15.89 14.94 -2.56
N SER A 104 -16.52 14.83 -1.39
CA SER A 104 -17.87 14.27 -1.29
C SER A 104 -18.69 14.96 -0.18
N PRO A 105 -19.35 16.10 -0.48
CA PRO A 105 -20.04 16.91 0.51
C PRO A 105 -21.13 16.19 1.30
N LEU A 106 -21.81 15.19 0.71
CA LEU A 106 -22.90 14.44 1.37
C LEU A 106 -22.47 13.04 1.82
N PHE A 107 -21.16 12.79 1.91
CA PHE A 107 -20.60 11.46 2.19
C PHE A 107 -21.16 10.81 3.46
N ASP A 108 -21.28 11.56 4.56
CA ASP A 108 -21.75 10.99 5.83
C ASP A 108 -23.16 10.43 5.74
N LYS A 109 -24.07 11.14 5.05
CA LYS A 109 -25.44 10.67 4.86
C LYS A 109 -25.52 9.46 3.92
N LEU A 110 -24.65 9.40 2.92
CA LEU A 110 -24.61 8.29 1.95
C LEU A 110 -23.97 7.02 2.51
N MET A 111 -23.07 7.17 3.49
CA MET A 111 -22.22 6.09 3.97
C MET A 111 -22.56 5.62 5.37
N MET A 112 -23.53 6.23 6.07
CA MET A 112 -23.84 5.81 7.43
C MET A 112 -24.36 4.36 7.50
N PRO A 113 -23.99 3.57 8.53
CA PRO A 113 -23.10 3.91 9.64
C PRO A 113 -21.64 3.49 9.38
N HIS A 114 -21.23 3.28 8.12
CA HIS A 114 -19.91 2.77 7.76
C HIS A 114 -18.80 3.57 8.44
N GLY A 115 -17.74 2.89 8.89
CA GLY A 115 -16.67 3.50 9.70
C GLY A 115 -15.95 4.68 9.03
N PHE A 116 -16.04 4.82 7.70
CA PHE A 116 -15.50 5.97 6.98
C PHE A 116 -16.22 7.29 7.30
N THR A 117 -17.42 7.26 7.90
CA THR A 117 -18.10 8.46 8.41
C THR A 117 -17.46 9.03 9.68
N LYS A 118 -16.44 8.36 10.26
CA LYS A 118 -15.69 8.88 11.41
C LYS A 118 -14.55 9.80 10.99
N GLU A 119 -13.81 9.41 9.96
CA GLU A 119 -12.82 10.26 9.30
C GLU A 119 -12.49 9.62 7.96
N HIS A 120 -12.48 10.40 6.88
CA HIS A 120 -11.99 10.03 5.57
C HIS A 120 -11.22 11.19 4.93
N ALA A 121 -10.02 11.46 5.44
CA ALA A 121 -9.14 12.46 4.85
C ALA A 121 -8.67 12.12 3.41
N GLU A 122 -8.38 13.16 2.64
CA GLU A 122 -7.64 13.08 1.37
C GLU A 122 -6.23 12.50 1.58
N PRO A 123 -5.68 11.78 0.57
CA PRO A 123 -4.32 11.24 0.66
C PRO A 123 -3.27 12.34 0.63
N ARG A 124 -2.15 12.09 1.32
CA ARG A 124 -0.92 12.92 1.27
C ARG A 124 0.29 12.08 0.88
N SER A 125 1.49 12.66 0.99
CA SER A 125 2.75 12.01 0.59
C SER A 125 2.93 10.62 1.22
N HIS A 126 3.39 9.66 0.42
CA HIS A 126 3.47 8.23 0.77
C HIS A 126 4.25 7.92 2.05
N VAL A 127 5.26 8.72 2.38
CA VAL A 127 6.06 8.56 3.61
C VAL A 127 5.21 8.51 4.89
N PHE A 128 4.00 9.09 4.87
CA PHE A 128 3.10 9.12 6.03
C PHE A 128 2.07 7.99 6.05
N MET A 129 2.00 7.11 5.05
CA MET A 129 0.85 6.20 4.89
C MET A 129 0.61 5.27 6.08
N LEU A 130 1.67 4.76 6.72
CA LEU A 130 1.54 3.91 7.90
C LEU A 130 1.09 4.74 9.11
N VAL A 131 1.76 5.87 9.34
CA VAL A 131 1.43 6.81 10.41
C VAL A 131 -0.03 7.27 10.32
N ASP A 132 -0.47 7.72 9.15
CA ASP A 132 -1.83 8.18 8.89
C ASP A 132 -2.85 7.05 9.10
N HIS A 133 -2.54 5.83 8.67
CA HIS A 133 -3.40 4.69 8.92
C HIS A 133 -3.57 4.40 10.42
N LEU A 134 -2.51 4.55 11.21
CA LEU A 134 -2.55 4.27 12.65
C LEU A 134 -3.35 5.32 13.43
N ILE A 135 -3.31 6.58 13.02
CA ILE A 135 -3.93 7.69 13.75
C ILE A 135 -5.30 8.10 13.23
N VAL A 136 -5.79 7.51 12.14
CA VAL A 136 -7.08 7.87 11.57
C VAL A 136 -8.21 7.44 12.52
N ASP A 137 -9.18 8.31 12.75
CA ASP A 137 -10.22 8.14 13.77
C ASP A 137 -11.11 6.93 13.49
N ARG A 138 -11.20 6.47 12.24
CA ARG A 138 -11.90 5.23 11.88
C ARG A 138 -11.14 3.93 12.19
N GLY A 139 -9.85 4.00 12.48
CA GLY A 139 -8.95 2.83 12.47
C GLY A 139 -8.85 2.10 13.81
N TYR A 140 -8.33 2.80 14.82
CA TYR A 140 -7.89 2.22 16.10
C TYR A 140 -8.57 2.86 17.31
N GLY A 141 -9.74 3.45 17.12
CA GLY A 141 -10.49 4.05 18.23
C GLY A 141 -9.80 5.24 18.90
N GLY A 142 -8.90 5.93 18.20
CA GLY A 142 -8.08 7.01 18.77
C GLY A 142 -6.92 6.55 19.66
N ARG A 143 -6.62 5.24 19.73
CA ARG A 143 -5.51 4.67 20.52
C ARG A 143 -4.16 5.29 20.16
N PHE A 144 -3.81 5.27 18.89
CA PHE A 144 -2.54 5.79 18.39
C PHE A 144 -2.71 7.25 17.99
N GLN A 145 -1.78 8.09 18.41
CA GLN A 145 -1.79 9.54 18.15
C GLN A 145 -0.37 10.00 17.92
N PHE A 146 -0.20 11.16 17.28
CA PHE A 146 1.11 11.81 17.29
C PHE A 146 1.58 12.09 18.73
N LYS A 147 2.89 12.04 18.96
CA LYS A 147 3.52 12.50 20.21
C LYS A 147 3.08 13.93 20.54
N ASP A 148 3.08 14.76 19.51
CA ASP A 148 2.57 16.12 19.49
C ASP A 148 2.35 16.55 18.03
N TRP A 149 1.58 17.62 17.80
CA TRP A 149 1.20 18.04 16.44
C TRP A 149 2.38 18.52 15.57
N THR A 150 3.55 18.85 16.13
CA THR A 150 4.73 19.19 15.33
C THR A 150 5.22 18.00 14.50
N LYS A 151 4.82 16.78 14.88
CA LYS A 151 5.15 15.55 14.14
C LYS A 151 4.39 15.35 12.84
N ILE A 152 3.38 16.18 12.54
CA ILE A 152 2.60 16.06 11.30
C ILE A 152 3.48 16.21 10.04
N THR A 153 4.59 16.94 10.11
CA THR A 153 5.53 17.16 8.99
C THR A 153 6.81 16.34 9.08
N ASP A 154 7.00 15.52 10.12
CA ASP A 154 8.23 14.78 10.40
C ASP A 154 8.36 13.53 9.52
N SER A 155 8.68 13.71 8.23
CA SER A 155 8.76 12.60 7.27
C SER A 155 9.93 11.65 7.55
N LYS A 156 11.08 12.17 7.97
CA LYS A 156 12.23 11.32 8.34
C LYS A 156 11.95 10.50 9.59
N GLY A 157 11.24 11.07 10.57
CA GLY A 157 10.77 10.33 11.74
C GLY A 157 9.79 9.23 11.34
N ALA A 158 8.78 9.56 10.53
CA ALA A 158 7.77 8.63 10.04
C ALA A 158 8.36 7.49 9.18
N GLU A 159 9.31 7.80 8.30
CA GLU A 159 10.02 6.80 7.50
C GLU A 159 10.82 5.85 8.38
N LYS A 160 11.63 6.39 9.30
CA LYS A 160 12.50 5.59 10.15
C LYS A 160 11.71 4.63 11.04
N SER A 161 10.58 5.07 11.58
CA SER A 161 9.65 4.24 12.36
C SER A 161 8.41 5.07 12.73
N ALA A 162 7.21 4.54 12.48
CA ALA A 162 5.95 5.14 12.93
C ALA A 162 5.96 5.44 14.43
N TRP A 163 6.53 4.56 15.26
CA TRP A 163 6.66 4.74 16.72
C TRP A 163 7.70 5.81 17.12
N GLY A 164 8.50 6.29 16.16
CA GLY A 164 9.35 7.47 16.29
C GLY A 164 8.52 8.75 16.43
N VAL A 165 7.34 8.81 15.82
CA VAL A 165 6.47 10.00 15.80
C VAL A 165 5.12 9.80 16.51
N LEU A 166 4.75 8.55 16.78
CA LEU A 166 3.49 8.19 17.44
C LEU A 166 3.66 7.81 18.92
N ILE A 167 2.56 7.90 19.64
CA ILE A 167 2.35 7.29 20.96
C ILE A 167 1.20 6.31 20.89
N ASP A 168 1.30 5.28 21.72
CA ASP A 168 0.19 4.43 22.11
C ASP A 168 -0.36 4.95 23.45
N LYS A 169 -1.60 5.44 23.46
CA LYS A 169 -2.23 5.94 24.68
C LYS A 169 -2.58 4.82 25.67
N GLU A 170 -2.65 3.57 25.20
CA GLU A 170 -3.19 2.43 25.96
C GLU A 170 -2.21 1.22 25.94
N PRO A 171 -0.92 1.41 26.30
CA PRO A 171 0.12 0.41 26.07
C PRO A 171 -0.04 -0.87 26.90
N SER A 172 -0.81 -0.84 27.98
CA SER A 172 -1.06 -1.98 28.87
C SER A 172 -2.04 -3.01 28.32
N THR A 173 -2.75 -2.70 27.24
CA THR A 173 -3.74 -3.59 26.61
C THR A 173 -3.52 -3.70 25.11
N SER A 174 -4.08 -4.74 24.52
CA SER A 174 -4.18 -4.96 23.07
C SER A 174 -5.62 -4.80 22.55
N GLU A 175 -6.54 -4.35 23.39
CA GLU A 175 -7.95 -4.22 23.02
C GLU A 175 -8.15 -3.20 21.90
N GLN A 176 -8.98 -3.58 20.94
CA GLN A 176 -9.45 -2.69 19.89
C GLN A 176 -10.86 -2.23 20.25
N LYS A 177 -10.97 -1.01 20.79
CA LYS A 177 -12.23 -0.35 21.12
C LYS A 177 -12.12 1.14 20.86
N ALA A 178 -13.24 1.86 20.87
CA ALA A 178 -13.23 3.31 20.85
C ALA A 178 -12.75 3.85 22.20
N PHE A 179 -11.61 4.55 22.22
CA PHE A 179 -11.07 5.24 23.40
C PHE A 179 -11.43 6.73 23.41
N ILE A 180 -11.76 7.28 22.25
CA ILE A 180 -12.19 8.67 22.08
C ILE A 180 -13.59 8.66 21.42
N PRO A 181 -14.52 9.53 21.84
CA PRO A 181 -15.81 9.68 21.17
C PRO A 181 -15.64 9.93 19.66
N GLN A 182 -16.62 9.51 18.86
CA GLN A 182 -16.62 9.65 17.40
C GLN A 182 -15.47 8.96 16.66
N THR A 183 -14.85 7.94 17.27
CA THR A 183 -13.90 7.04 16.59
C THR A 183 -14.54 5.69 16.26
N ALA A 184 -13.88 4.92 15.39
CA ALA A 184 -14.23 3.53 15.08
C ALA A 184 -12.98 2.62 15.10
N THR A 185 -13.23 1.32 15.02
CA THR A 185 -12.22 0.26 15.10
C THR A 185 -12.18 -0.57 13.83
N ALA A 186 -12.18 0.08 12.66
CA ALA A 186 -12.27 -0.60 11.37
C ALA A 186 -10.94 -1.25 10.93
N ALA A 187 -9.80 -0.87 11.53
CA ALA A 187 -8.52 -1.45 11.17
C ALA A 187 -8.48 -2.96 11.47
N ASN A 188 -7.83 -3.72 10.61
CA ASN A 188 -7.56 -5.14 10.78
C ASN A 188 -6.24 -5.47 10.05
N PRO A 189 -5.68 -6.67 10.21
CA PRO A 189 -4.37 -7.00 9.65
C PRO A 189 -4.24 -6.80 8.14
N VAL A 190 -5.29 -7.01 7.35
CA VAL A 190 -5.24 -6.87 5.89
C VAL A 190 -5.01 -5.41 5.48
N CYS A 191 -5.49 -4.43 6.26
CA CYS A 191 -5.26 -3.02 5.95
C CYS A 191 -3.77 -2.68 5.83
N LEU A 192 -2.92 -3.34 6.62
CA LEU A 192 -1.50 -3.06 6.75
C LEU A 192 -0.70 -3.53 5.54
N THR A 193 -1.19 -4.50 4.76
CA THR A 193 -0.50 -5.01 3.56
C THR A 193 -0.37 -3.94 2.46
N CYS A 194 -1.22 -2.91 2.49
CA CYS A 194 -1.16 -1.74 1.61
C CYS A 194 -0.54 -0.51 2.28
N LYS A 195 0.15 -0.66 3.42
CA LYS A 195 0.78 0.44 4.18
C LYS A 195 2.25 0.18 4.46
N THR A 196 2.60 -1.09 4.61
CA THR A 196 3.95 -1.56 4.88
C THR A 196 4.08 -3.01 4.48
N GLN A 197 5.31 -3.48 4.30
CA GLN A 197 5.67 -4.87 4.06
C GLN A 197 6.73 -5.34 5.06
N ASP A 198 6.89 -4.65 6.20
CA ASP A 198 7.77 -5.10 7.30
C ASP A 198 7.48 -6.53 7.76
N HIS A 199 6.24 -6.98 7.56
CA HIS A 199 5.75 -8.31 7.89
C HIS A 199 5.94 -9.35 6.78
N ILE A 200 6.64 -9.04 5.68
CA ILE A 200 6.77 -9.92 4.50
C ILE A 200 7.32 -11.31 4.81
N LEU A 201 8.08 -11.49 5.90
CA LEU A 201 8.60 -12.78 6.38
C LEU A 201 7.79 -13.38 7.54
N LYS A 202 6.72 -12.69 7.98
CA LYS A 202 5.89 -13.01 9.15
C LYS A 202 4.42 -13.27 8.79
N TRP A 203 4.05 -13.05 7.53
CA TRP A 203 2.71 -13.20 6.97
C TRP A 203 2.71 -14.25 5.86
N ALA A 204 1.87 -15.26 6.01
CA ALA A 204 1.68 -16.27 4.96
C ALA A 204 0.89 -15.69 3.79
N TYR A 205 1.02 -16.26 2.60
CA TYR A 205 0.30 -15.84 1.42
C TYR A 205 -1.21 -15.74 1.69
N MET A 206 -1.79 -14.59 1.34
CA MET A 206 -3.19 -14.20 1.58
C MET A 206 -3.55 -13.94 3.05
N GLY A 207 -2.62 -14.10 3.98
CA GLY A 207 -2.86 -14.01 5.42
C GLY A 207 -3.54 -15.23 5.99
N ASP A 208 -3.34 -16.39 5.38
CA ASP A 208 -3.86 -17.64 5.89
C ASP A 208 -3.19 -18.06 7.19
N LYS A 209 -3.92 -18.84 7.97
CA LYS A 209 -3.36 -19.53 9.13
C LYS A 209 -2.22 -20.42 8.68
N ASN A 210 -1.05 -20.21 9.27
CA ASN A 210 0.14 -21.00 9.02
C ASN A 210 0.98 -21.06 10.30
N PRO A 211 1.48 -22.23 10.73
CA PRO A 211 2.31 -22.34 11.94
C PRO A 211 3.59 -21.51 11.90
N LYS A 212 4.07 -21.14 10.71
CA LYS A 212 5.26 -20.30 10.51
C LYS A 212 4.94 -18.80 10.49
N ALA A 213 3.66 -18.43 10.38
CA ALA A 213 3.23 -17.03 10.38
C ALA A 213 3.11 -16.52 11.82
N LYS A 214 3.67 -15.34 12.07
CA LYS A 214 3.39 -14.60 13.31
C LYS A 214 2.04 -13.88 13.20
N TRP A 215 1.68 -13.45 12.00
CA TRP A 215 0.50 -12.64 11.72
C TRP A 215 -0.32 -13.24 10.58
N ASP A 216 -1.64 -13.13 10.71
CA ASP A 216 -2.65 -13.58 9.75
C ASP A 216 -3.87 -12.65 9.81
N ARG A 217 -4.86 -12.84 8.93
CA ARG A 217 -6.05 -11.97 8.84
C ARG A 217 -6.83 -11.81 10.14
N THR A 218 -6.77 -12.80 11.04
CA THR A 218 -7.50 -12.86 12.32
C THR A 218 -6.67 -12.40 13.51
N SER A 219 -5.42 -11.97 13.29
CA SER A 219 -4.55 -11.49 14.36
C SER A 219 -5.10 -10.24 15.05
N LYS A 220 -4.75 -10.07 16.32
CA LYS A 220 -5.03 -8.83 17.07
C LYS A 220 -4.28 -7.66 16.42
N VAL A 221 -5.00 -6.82 15.68
CA VAL A 221 -4.39 -5.78 14.84
C VAL A 221 -3.56 -4.77 15.63
N VAL A 222 -3.89 -4.50 16.90
CA VAL A 222 -3.11 -3.60 17.77
C VAL A 222 -1.70 -4.16 18.00
N GLU A 223 -1.57 -5.46 18.28
CA GLU A 223 -0.26 -6.11 18.46
C GLU A 223 0.49 -6.21 17.14
N PHE A 224 -0.24 -6.48 16.06
CA PHE A 224 0.36 -6.49 14.73
C PHE A 224 0.92 -5.12 14.35
N ALA A 225 0.14 -4.05 14.55
CA ALA A 225 0.56 -2.68 14.32
C ALA A 225 1.87 -2.36 15.04
N LYS A 226 1.98 -2.68 16.34
CA LYS A 226 3.19 -2.45 17.16
C LYS A 226 4.45 -3.12 16.61
N ASP A 227 4.33 -4.16 15.80
CA ASP A 227 5.44 -4.88 15.15
C ASP A 227 5.83 -4.30 13.77
N LEU A 228 5.18 -3.20 13.34
CA LEU A 228 5.37 -2.52 12.06
C LEU A 228 5.96 -1.13 12.28
N HIS A 229 6.86 -0.70 11.40
CA HIS A 229 7.67 0.49 11.59
C HIS A 229 7.67 1.41 10.38
N HIS A 230 7.91 0.88 9.18
CA HIS A 230 8.21 1.70 8.01
C HIS A 230 6.98 1.81 7.09
N PRO A 231 6.80 2.93 6.35
CA PRO A 231 5.83 2.99 5.26
C PRO A 231 6.21 2.00 4.13
N ILE A 232 5.46 1.98 3.03
CA ILE A 232 5.69 1.02 1.93
C ILE A 232 7.18 0.92 1.57
N ASN A 233 7.75 -0.26 1.75
CA ASN A 233 9.19 -0.46 1.67
C ASN A 233 9.66 -0.45 0.21
N CYS A 234 10.90 -0.04 -0.05
CA CYS A 234 11.49 -0.05 -1.40
C CYS A 234 11.35 -1.43 -2.08
N TYR A 235 11.48 -2.49 -1.29
CA TYR A 235 11.41 -3.85 -1.78
C TYR A 235 9.98 -4.31 -2.14
N ALA A 236 8.94 -3.49 -1.95
CA ALA A 236 7.60 -3.81 -2.44
C ALA A 236 7.54 -3.82 -3.98
N CYS A 237 8.38 -3.00 -4.63
CA CYS A 237 8.44 -2.89 -6.09
C CYS A 237 9.76 -3.43 -6.68
N HIS A 238 10.81 -3.54 -5.86
CA HIS A 238 12.13 -4.00 -6.29
C HIS A 238 12.52 -5.27 -5.52
N ASP A 239 12.89 -6.32 -6.23
CA ASP A 239 13.43 -7.50 -5.57
C ASP A 239 14.80 -7.19 -4.96
N PRO A 240 15.03 -7.36 -3.65
CA PRO A 240 16.27 -6.95 -3.01
C PRO A 240 17.44 -7.87 -3.39
N HIS A 241 17.18 -9.08 -3.89
CA HIS A 241 18.22 -10.03 -4.29
C HIS A 241 18.67 -9.81 -5.74
N SER A 242 17.74 -9.49 -6.64
CA SER A 242 17.99 -9.40 -8.08
C SER A 242 17.93 -7.98 -8.67
N ALA A 243 17.36 -7.02 -7.93
CA ALA A 243 16.91 -5.71 -8.40
C ALA A 243 15.81 -5.75 -9.48
N GLN A 244 15.20 -6.92 -9.74
CA GLN A 244 14.13 -7.04 -10.73
C GLN A 244 12.86 -6.33 -10.27
N PRO A 245 12.05 -5.83 -11.22
CA PRO A 245 10.73 -5.30 -10.91
C PRO A 245 9.82 -6.41 -10.39
N ARG A 246 9.10 -6.14 -9.31
CA ARG A 246 8.20 -7.12 -8.69
C ARG A 246 6.98 -6.48 -8.05
N VAL A 247 6.09 -7.34 -7.61
CA VAL A 247 5.06 -7.08 -6.61
C VAL A 247 5.18 -8.08 -5.46
N VAL A 248 4.74 -7.69 -4.27
CA VAL A 248 4.68 -8.52 -3.06
C VAL A 248 3.28 -8.62 -2.47
N ARG A 249 2.32 -7.83 -2.96
CA ARG A 249 0.91 -7.90 -2.56
C ARG A 249 0.30 -9.23 -3.01
N ASP A 250 -0.05 -10.05 -2.03
CA ASP A 250 -0.68 -11.37 -2.20
C ASP A 250 -2.00 -11.32 -2.98
N ALA A 251 -2.95 -10.45 -2.64
CA ALA A 251 -4.24 -10.37 -3.37
C ALA A 251 -4.09 -9.97 -4.84
N LEU A 252 -3.06 -9.20 -5.20
CA LEU A 252 -2.75 -8.89 -6.59
C LEU A 252 -2.25 -10.14 -7.33
N MET A 253 -1.34 -10.89 -6.72
CA MET A 253 -0.87 -12.16 -7.29
C MET A 253 -2.00 -13.18 -7.39
N GLU A 254 -2.92 -13.20 -6.42
CA GLU A 254 -4.09 -14.06 -6.45
C GLU A 254 -4.98 -13.73 -7.64
N ALA A 255 -5.29 -12.45 -7.86
CA ALA A 255 -6.07 -12.02 -9.02
C ALA A 255 -5.38 -12.35 -10.35
N VAL A 256 -4.15 -11.86 -10.52
CA VAL A 256 -3.41 -11.92 -11.79
C VAL A 256 -3.03 -13.35 -12.16
N VAL A 257 -2.51 -14.11 -11.20
CA VAL A 257 -1.90 -15.42 -11.44
C VAL A 257 -2.81 -16.55 -11.02
N ASP A 258 -3.27 -16.58 -9.77
CA ASP A 258 -3.99 -17.76 -9.24
C ASP A 258 -5.40 -17.88 -9.83
N ARG A 259 -6.08 -16.75 -10.08
CA ARG A 259 -7.38 -16.70 -10.76
C ARG A 259 -7.26 -16.55 -12.28
N GLY A 260 -6.03 -16.41 -12.80
CA GLY A 260 -5.76 -16.32 -14.23
C GLY A 260 -6.35 -15.08 -14.92
N GLU A 261 -6.65 -14.02 -14.16
CA GLU A 261 -7.29 -12.82 -14.72
C GLU A 261 -6.30 -11.95 -15.52
N GLY A 262 -5.00 -12.22 -15.39
CA GLY A 262 -3.95 -11.52 -16.13
C GLY A 262 -3.66 -10.13 -15.58
N THR A 263 -2.61 -9.51 -16.11
CA THR A 263 -2.12 -8.19 -15.67
C THR A 263 -2.98 -7.04 -16.19
N TYR A 264 -3.62 -7.24 -17.35
CA TYR A 264 -4.55 -6.32 -18.00
C TYR A 264 -5.81 -7.11 -18.40
N PRO A 265 -6.79 -7.30 -17.50
CA PRO A 265 -7.92 -8.20 -17.74
C PRO A 265 -8.79 -7.82 -18.96
N TYR A 266 -8.75 -6.54 -19.35
CA TYR A 266 -9.47 -6.00 -20.52
C TYR A 266 -8.63 -5.95 -21.80
N ASP A 267 -7.37 -6.40 -21.76
CA ASP A 267 -6.47 -6.49 -22.91
C ASP A 267 -5.61 -7.76 -22.80
N LYS A 268 -6.10 -8.86 -23.38
CA LYS A 268 -5.43 -10.16 -23.35
C LYS A 268 -4.09 -10.16 -24.08
N GLU A 269 -3.97 -9.40 -25.16
CA GLU A 269 -2.73 -9.31 -25.92
C GLU A 269 -1.65 -8.61 -25.07
N LYS A 270 -1.99 -7.48 -24.45
CA LYS A 270 -1.10 -6.78 -23.53
C LYS A 270 -0.74 -7.65 -22.32
N SER A 271 -1.70 -8.38 -21.76
CA SER A 271 -1.46 -9.34 -20.68
C SER A 271 -0.46 -10.45 -21.05
N SER A 272 -0.50 -10.93 -22.30
CA SER A 272 0.45 -11.95 -22.77
C SER A 272 1.89 -11.42 -22.89
N LYS A 273 2.05 -10.11 -23.12
CA LYS A 273 3.35 -9.44 -23.27
C LYS A 273 3.88 -8.89 -21.95
N ILE A 274 3.02 -8.51 -21.02
CA ILE A 274 3.37 -7.93 -19.73
C ILE A 274 2.95 -8.92 -18.65
N THR A 275 3.87 -9.79 -18.25
CA THR A 275 3.55 -10.96 -17.43
C THR A 275 4.06 -10.82 -16.00
N MET A 276 3.38 -11.54 -15.09
CA MET A 276 3.77 -11.69 -13.70
C MET A 276 4.05 -13.16 -13.41
N LYS A 277 5.28 -13.49 -13.03
CA LYS A 277 5.67 -14.83 -12.59
C LYS A 277 5.60 -14.91 -11.06
N LYS A 278 4.63 -15.66 -10.54
CA LYS A 278 4.55 -15.96 -9.11
C LYS A 278 5.69 -16.90 -8.71
N VAL A 279 6.41 -16.54 -7.65
CA VAL A 279 7.48 -17.35 -7.04
C VAL A 279 7.12 -17.61 -5.59
N MET A 280 6.88 -18.87 -5.27
CA MET A 280 6.58 -19.34 -3.92
C MET A 280 7.87 -19.67 -3.17
N PHE A 281 7.95 -19.20 -1.93
CA PHE A 281 9.04 -19.51 -1.01
C PHE A 281 8.51 -20.38 0.12
N ARG A 282 9.01 -21.62 0.16
CA ARG A 282 8.79 -22.58 1.27
C ARG A 282 7.32 -22.80 1.63
N ASP A 283 6.43 -22.77 0.63
CA ASP A 283 4.97 -22.87 0.75
C ASP A 283 4.39 -21.92 1.80
N PHE A 284 5.02 -20.76 1.96
CA PHE A 284 4.70 -19.80 3.00
C PHE A 284 4.27 -18.47 2.41
N ARG A 285 5.09 -17.89 1.54
CA ARG A 285 4.87 -16.56 0.96
C ARG A 285 5.21 -16.55 -0.53
N ALA A 286 4.68 -15.56 -1.24
CA ALA A 286 4.93 -15.37 -2.67
C ALA A 286 5.51 -13.99 -2.99
N ILE A 287 6.11 -13.86 -4.16
CA ILE A 287 6.32 -12.58 -4.87
C ILE A 287 5.92 -12.77 -6.34
N GLY A 288 5.56 -11.69 -7.02
CA GLY A 288 5.26 -11.68 -8.44
C GLY A 288 6.36 -10.93 -9.17
N ILE A 289 7.25 -11.64 -9.86
CA ILE A 289 8.29 -11.02 -10.70
C ILE A 289 7.68 -10.55 -12.01
N LEU A 290 7.85 -9.27 -12.32
CA LEU A 290 7.37 -8.69 -13.56
C LEU A 290 8.43 -8.86 -14.65
N ASN A 291 8.03 -9.18 -15.87
CA ASN A 291 8.97 -9.30 -16.98
C ASN A 291 9.49 -7.93 -17.49
N LYS A 292 8.84 -6.83 -17.08
CA LYS A 292 9.28 -5.43 -17.30
C LYS A 292 8.92 -4.57 -16.09
N PRO A 293 9.55 -3.40 -15.89
CA PRO A 293 9.22 -2.49 -14.79
C PRO A 293 7.91 -1.72 -15.06
N ASP A 294 6.79 -2.44 -15.07
CA ASP A 294 5.45 -1.88 -15.30
C ASP A 294 4.91 -1.23 -14.03
N SER A 295 4.84 0.09 -14.03
CA SER A 295 4.37 0.84 -12.87
C SER A 295 2.88 0.70 -12.63
N ASN A 296 2.07 0.33 -13.64
CA ASN A 296 0.64 0.10 -13.41
C ASN A 296 0.45 -1.06 -12.43
N LEU A 297 1.21 -2.15 -12.60
CA LEU A 297 1.16 -3.32 -11.71
C LEU A 297 1.85 -3.06 -10.36
N MET A 298 2.93 -2.28 -10.33
CA MET A 298 3.56 -1.89 -9.07
C MET A 298 2.63 -1.03 -8.21
N CYS A 299 1.94 -0.06 -8.81
CA CYS A 299 0.96 0.79 -8.15
C CYS A 299 -0.33 0.03 -7.79
N ALA A 300 -0.72 -0.97 -8.60
CA ALA A 300 -1.87 -1.85 -8.35
C ALA A 300 -1.77 -2.65 -7.05
N GLN A 301 -0.60 -2.73 -6.42
CA GLN A 301 -0.46 -3.35 -5.09
C GLN A 301 -1.31 -2.65 -4.02
N CYS A 302 -1.65 -1.38 -4.24
CA CYS A 302 -2.43 -0.57 -3.31
C CYS A 302 -3.56 0.22 -3.99
N HIS A 303 -3.34 0.78 -5.18
CA HIS A 303 -4.27 1.69 -5.87
C HIS A 303 -5.32 0.95 -6.68
N VAL A 304 -6.14 0.18 -5.96
CA VAL A 304 -7.18 -0.69 -6.48
C VAL A 304 -8.42 -0.64 -5.61
N GLU A 305 -9.53 -1.18 -6.09
CA GLU A 305 -10.70 -1.55 -5.30
C GLU A 305 -10.51 -2.94 -4.66
N TYR A 306 -10.86 -3.06 -3.38
CA TYR A 306 -10.54 -4.25 -2.59
C TYR A 306 -11.42 -4.41 -1.35
N ASN A 307 -11.58 -5.68 -0.96
CA ASN A 307 -11.95 -6.02 0.41
C ASN A 307 -10.69 -6.11 1.27
N CYS A 308 -10.72 -5.40 2.39
CA CYS A 308 -9.78 -5.59 3.50
C CYS A 308 -10.54 -5.64 4.83
N ASN A 309 -11.76 -6.17 4.83
CA ASN A 309 -12.70 -5.98 5.92
C ASN A 309 -13.67 -7.15 5.99
N PRO A 310 -14.30 -7.37 7.16
CA PRO A 310 -15.49 -8.20 7.23
C PRO A 310 -16.65 -7.54 6.46
N GLY A 311 -17.69 -8.32 6.19
CA GLY A 311 -18.91 -7.87 5.55
C GLY A 311 -20.04 -8.87 5.78
N HIS A 312 -20.97 -8.97 4.84
CA HIS A 312 -22.06 -9.94 4.88
C HIS A 312 -22.46 -10.41 3.49
N GLU A 313 -23.09 -11.59 3.45
CA GLU A 313 -23.76 -12.10 2.25
C GLU A 313 -25.12 -11.38 2.11
N PRO A 314 -25.39 -10.65 1.02
CA PRO A 314 -26.61 -9.86 0.87
C PRO A 314 -27.90 -10.69 0.94
N ASP A 315 -27.90 -11.91 0.42
CA ASP A 315 -29.10 -12.75 0.32
C ASP A 315 -29.52 -13.36 1.66
N THR A 316 -28.54 -13.74 2.49
CA THR A 316 -28.77 -14.45 3.76
C THR A 316 -28.56 -13.56 4.99
N GLY A 317 -27.88 -12.42 4.83
CA GLY A 317 -27.40 -11.60 5.93
C GLY A 317 -26.28 -12.24 6.75
N LYS A 318 -25.75 -13.40 6.34
CA LYS A 318 -24.69 -14.11 7.05
C LYS A 318 -23.42 -13.28 7.10
N ALA A 319 -22.86 -13.12 8.29
CA ALA A 319 -21.61 -12.38 8.49
C ALA A 319 -20.42 -13.10 7.84
N VAL A 320 -19.58 -12.33 7.15
CA VAL A 320 -18.29 -12.76 6.59
C VAL A 320 -17.19 -12.14 7.45
N GLY A 321 -16.60 -12.96 8.33
CA GLY A 321 -15.54 -12.52 9.24
C GLY A 321 -14.14 -12.59 8.63
N MET A 322 -13.15 -11.99 9.29
CA MET A 322 -11.75 -11.93 8.82
C MET A 322 -11.06 -13.28 8.58
N GLY A 323 -11.63 -14.38 9.05
CA GLY A 323 -11.14 -15.72 8.73
C GLY A 323 -11.37 -16.11 7.26
N ASP A 324 -12.37 -15.52 6.60
CA ASP A 324 -12.71 -15.79 5.21
C ASP A 324 -11.69 -15.15 4.24
N ARG A 325 -11.40 -15.81 3.11
CA ARG A 325 -10.50 -15.28 2.07
C ARG A 325 -11.06 -14.03 1.42
N ARG A 326 -12.40 -13.88 1.36
CA ARG A 326 -13.08 -12.71 0.80
C ARG A 326 -12.73 -11.40 1.52
N THR A 327 -12.17 -11.44 2.74
CA THR A 327 -11.75 -10.24 3.46
C THR A 327 -10.33 -9.76 3.09
N ASN A 328 -9.66 -10.46 2.18
CA ASN A 328 -8.42 -10.01 1.54
C ASN A 328 -8.55 -10.30 0.03
N LEU A 329 -9.21 -9.41 -0.69
CA LEU A 329 -9.62 -9.66 -2.08
C LEU A 329 -9.38 -8.43 -2.93
N PHE A 330 -8.68 -8.60 -4.05
CA PHE A 330 -8.72 -7.64 -5.15
C PHE A 330 -9.77 -8.11 -6.14
N HIS A 331 -10.78 -7.27 -6.41
CA HIS A 331 -11.86 -7.61 -7.32
C HIS A 331 -11.36 -7.67 -8.77
N TRP A 332 -10.39 -6.80 -9.09
CA TRP A 332 -9.65 -6.78 -10.34
C TRP A 332 -10.54 -6.61 -11.58
N VAL A 333 -11.61 -5.83 -11.41
CA VAL A 333 -12.58 -5.49 -12.45
C VAL A 333 -12.90 -4.00 -12.41
N ASN A 334 -13.26 -3.44 -13.56
CA ASN A 334 -13.70 -2.06 -13.63
C ASN A 334 -15.12 -1.88 -13.03
N VAL A 335 -15.55 -0.63 -12.92
CA VAL A 335 -16.82 -0.26 -12.29
C VAL A 335 -18.06 -0.89 -12.95
N PHE A 336 -18.02 -1.19 -14.24
CA PHE A 336 -19.16 -1.75 -14.97
C PHE A 336 -19.38 -3.23 -14.67
N ASP A 337 -18.31 -3.95 -14.35
CA ASP A 337 -18.38 -5.38 -14.00
C ASP A 337 -18.47 -5.63 -12.48
N TYR A 338 -18.13 -4.63 -11.67
CA TYR A 338 -18.02 -4.76 -10.21
C TYR A 338 -19.28 -5.35 -9.56
N ASN A 339 -20.46 -4.78 -9.82
CA ASN A 339 -21.70 -5.24 -9.19
C ASN A 339 -22.02 -6.70 -9.54
N LYS A 340 -21.80 -7.07 -10.80
CA LYS A 340 -22.00 -8.44 -11.29
C LYS A 340 -21.06 -9.41 -10.57
N VAL A 341 -19.78 -9.09 -10.52
CA VAL A 341 -18.76 -9.91 -9.85
C VAL A 341 -19.07 -10.06 -8.35
N MET A 342 -19.46 -8.98 -7.67
CA MET A 342 -19.77 -9.03 -6.25
C MET A 342 -21.03 -9.83 -5.93
N ALA A 343 -22.04 -9.79 -6.80
CA ALA A 343 -23.25 -10.58 -6.64
C ALA A 343 -23.01 -12.05 -6.97
N GLU A 344 -22.48 -12.34 -8.17
CA GLU A 344 -22.45 -13.70 -8.73
C GLU A 344 -21.24 -14.52 -8.25
N LYS A 345 -20.07 -13.90 -8.04
CA LYS A 345 -18.83 -14.62 -7.72
C LYS A 345 -18.53 -14.66 -6.23
N TYR A 346 -18.73 -13.54 -5.53
CA TYR A 346 -18.29 -13.40 -4.14
C TYR A 346 -19.41 -13.37 -3.12
N ASN A 347 -20.65 -13.08 -3.56
CA ASN A 347 -21.82 -12.88 -2.72
C ASN A 347 -21.49 -12.04 -1.47
N PHE A 348 -21.00 -10.81 -1.67
CA PHE A 348 -20.44 -9.99 -0.59
C PHE A 348 -20.89 -8.53 -0.69
N LYS A 349 -21.27 -7.97 0.46
CA LYS A 349 -21.52 -6.54 0.68
C LYS A 349 -20.84 -6.09 1.98
N ASP A 350 -20.44 -4.83 2.03
CA ASP A 350 -19.61 -4.31 3.12
C ASP A 350 -20.43 -3.91 4.35
N PHE A 351 -21.59 -3.28 4.12
CA PHE A 351 -22.42 -2.78 5.20
C PHE A 351 -23.88 -2.63 4.79
N LYS A 352 -24.78 -2.55 5.78
CA LYS A 352 -26.16 -2.12 5.57
C LYS A 352 -26.27 -0.63 5.86
N HIS A 353 -26.86 0.11 4.94
CA HIS A 353 -27.08 1.54 5.12
C HIS A 353 -28.01 1.82 6.31
N GLY A 354 -27.64 2.78 7.15
CA GLY A 354 -28.27 2.99 8.46
C GLY A 354 -29.69 3.55 8.41
N ILE A 355 -30.09 4.15 7.27
CA ILE A 355 -31.45 4.68 7.08
C ILE A 355 -32.28 3.72 6.22
N THR A 356 -31.73 3.31 5.08
CA THR A 356 -32.50 2.57 4.06
C THR A 356 -32.46 1.06 4.25
N GLY A 357 -31.56 0.54 5.08
CA GLY A 357 -31.34 -0.90 5.26
C GLY A 357 -30.68 -1.61 4.07
N ALA A 358 -30.41 -0.89 2.97
CA ALA A 358 -29.84 -1.46 1.75
C ALA A 358 -28.44 -2.04 2.00
N SER A 359 -28.16 -3.23 1.45
CA SER A 359 -26.82 -3.83 1.46
C SER A 359 -25.93 -3.13 0.42
N LEU A 360 -24.94 -2.38 0.88
CA LEU A 360 -24.08 -1.53 0.05
C LEU A 360 -22.65 -2.06 -0.03
N SER A 361 -22.02 -1.75 -1.16
CA SER A 361 -20.58 -1.94 -1.37
C SER A 361 -19.83 -0.67 -1.01
N LYS A 362 -18.62 -0.82 -0.48
CA LYS A 362 -17.75 0.30 -0.12
C LYS A 362 -16.55 0.30 -1.06
N ILE A 363 -16.53 1.31 -1.96
CA ILE A 363 -15.48 1.45 -2.99
C ILE A 363 -14.27 2.25 -2.49
N GLN A 364 -13.08 1.71 -2.67
CA GLN A 364 -11.77 2.27 -2.33
C GLN A 364 -10.99 2.53 -3.62
N HIS A 365 -10.51 3.77 -3.78
CA HIS A 365 -9.43 4.20 -4.70
C HIS A 365 -9.11 3.23 -5.90
N PRO A 366 -10.05 3.04 -6.84
CA PRO A 366 -9.91 2.10 -7.96
C PRO A 366 -9.10 2.71 -9.11
N GLU A 367 -7.95 3.30 -8.83
CA GLU A 367 -7.24 4.07 -9.86
C GLU A 367 -6.79 3.20 -11.03
N VAL A 368 -6.26 1.99 -10.77
CA VAL A 368 -5.79 1.10 -11.83
C VAL A 368 -6.95 0.56 -12.67
N GLU A 369 -8.03 0.11 -12.04
CA GLU A 369 -9.18 -0.43 -12.75
C GLU A 369 -9.93 0.65 -13.53
N THR A 370 -9.88 1.91 -13.06
CA THR A 370 -10.39 3.08 -13.79
C THR A 370 -9.48 3.48 -14.95
N PHE A 371 -8.17 3.25 -14.83
CA PHE A 371 -7.19 3.62 -15.85
C PHE A 371 -7.26 2.71 -17.08
N TRP A 372 -7.64 1.44 -16.91
CA TRP A 372 -7.78 0.49 -18.00
C TRP A 372 -8.76 0.95 -19.08
N GLY A 373 -8.35 0.83 -20.34
CA GLY A 373 -9.16 1.23 -21.48
C GLY A 373 -9.18 2.74 -21.74
N SER A 374 -8.55 3.54 -20.88
CA SER A 374 -8.36 4.98 -21.10
C SER A 374 -7.47 5.23 -22.33
N LYS A 375 -7.53 6.46 -22.88
CA LYS A 375 -6.67 6.85 -24.02
C LYS A 375 -5.18 6.74 -23.68
N HIS A 376 -4.79 7.08 -22.44
CA HIS A 376 -3.40 6.99 -21.99
C HIS A 376 -2.94 5.53 -21.85
N GLU A 377 -3.75 4.68 -21.22
CA GLU A 377 -3.41 3.26 -21.03
C GLU A 377 -3.28 2.52 -22.36
N LYS A 378 -4.21 2.76 -23.30
CA LYS A 378 -4.18 2.25 -24.68
C LYS A 378 -2.97 2.74 -25.47
N ALA A 379 -2.49 3.96 -25.18
CA ALA A 379 -1.26 4.50 -25.76
C ALA A 379 0.02 3.97 -25.08
N GLY A 380 -0.10 3.06 -24.10
CA GLY A 380 1.04 2.48 -23.39
C GLY A 380 1.63 3.35 -22.29
N VAL A 381 0.97 4.45 -21.91
CA VAL A 381 1.36 5.28 -20.76
C VAL A 381 1.12 4.52 -19.47
N GLU A 382 2.02 4.68 -18.51
CA GLU A 382 1.93 4.07 -17.19
C GLU A 382 1.86 5.12 -16.06
N CYS A 383 1.51 4.69 -14.85
CA CYS A 383 1.46 5.56 -13.67
C CYS A 383 2.73 6.40 -13.47
N LYS A 384 3.92 5.80 -13.67
CA LYS A 384 5.20 6.47 -13.45
C LYS A 384 5.44 7.65 -14.39
N ASP A 385 4.86 7.63 -15.58
CA ASP A 385 5.08 8.69 -16.59
C ASP A 385 4.45 10.02 -16.15
N CYS A 386 3.40 9.96 -15.31
CA CYS A 386 2.72 11.13 -14.74
C CYS A 386 3.11 11.40 -13.28
N HIS A 387 3.36 10.36 -12.48
CA HIS A 387 3.50 10.49 -11.02
C HIS A 387 4.93 10.33 -10.52
N MET A 388 5.84 9.80 -11.35
CA MET A 388 7.25 9.51 -11.04
C MET A 388 8.15 9.87 -12.22
N PRO A 389 8.11 11.12 -12.72
CA PRO A 389 8.83 11.49 -13.94
C PRO A 389 10.34 11.28 -13.80
N ARG A 390 11.02 11.13 -14.94
CA ARG A 390 12.48 11.15 -14.98
C ARG A 390 12.97 12.53 -14.55
N ALA A 391 13.95 12.57 -13.67
CA ALA A 391 14.59 13.80 -13.20
C ALA A 391 16.10 13.74 -13.43
N LYS A 392 16.74 14.90 -13.65
CA LYS A 392 18.21 15.00 -13.66
C LYS A 392 18.69 15.41 -12.28
N LYS A 393 19.56 14.61 -11.67
CA LYS A 393 20.23 14.89 -10.39
C LYS A 393 21.71 14.59 -10.53
N ASN A 394 22.57 15.54 -10.20
CA ASN A 394 24.04 15.41 -10.27
C ASN A 394 24.53 14.85 -11.62
N GLY A 395 23.96 15.34 -12.73
CA GLY A 395 24.28 14.90 -14.09
C GLY A 395 23.73 13.53 -14.51
N LYS A 396 23.09 12.78 -13.60
CA LYS A 396 22.47 11.47 -13.89
C LYS A 396 20.95 11.58 -14.00
N THR A 397 20.38 10.82 -14.93
CA THR A 397 18.92 10.65 -15.02
C THR A 397 18.48 9.59 -14.03
N ILE A 398 17.60 9.97 -13.10
CA ILE A 398 16.96 9.09 -12.13
C ILE A 398 15.45 9.04 -12.37
N THR A 399 14.77 8.05 -11.81
CA THR A 399 13.31 8.06 -11.71
C THR A 399 12.93 8.71 -10.38
N PHE A 400 12.11 9.75 -10.40
CA PHE A 400 11.67 10.42 -9.19
C PHE A 400 10.73 9.53 -8.37
N HIS A 401 11.02 9.30 -7.09
CA HIS A 401 10.23 8.40 -6.22
C HIS A 401 9.33 9.09 -5.21
N GLY A 402 9.17 10.42 -5.26
CA GLY A 402 8.21 11.15 -4.42
C GLY A 402 6.83 11.22 -5.05
N GLN A 403 6.14 10.08 -5.18
CA GLN A 403 4.86 10.00 -5.92
C GLN A 403 3.89 11.12 -5.52
N ARG A 404 3.41 11.88 -6.49
CA ARG A 404 2.48 13.00 -6.29
C ARG A 404 1.67 13.30 -7.54
N SER A 405 0.68 14.17 -7.41
CA SER A 405 -0.11 14.64 -8.56
C SER A 405 0.80 15.25 -9.63
N ALA A 406 0.55 14.87 -10.90
CA ALA A 406 1.23 15.44 -12.07
C ALA A 406 1.02 16.96 -12.19
N ARG A 407 -0.04 17.51 -11.57
CA ARG A 407 -0.31 18.96 -11.52
C ARG A 407 0.86 19.77 -10.97
N TYR A 408 1.64 19.21 -10.04
CA TYR A 408 2.81 19.87 -9.46
C TYR A 408 4.09 19.64 -10.27
N MET A 409 4.01 18.91 -11.38
CA MET A 409 5.14 18.48 -12.21
C MET A 409 4.78 18.50 -13.70
N LEU A 410 3.84 19.35 -14.14
CA LEU A 410 3.30 19.35 -15.51
C LEU A 410 4.38 19.50 -16.58
N LYS A 411 5.38 20.34 -16.30
CA LYS A 411 6.55 20.55 -17.17
C LYS A 411 7.35 19.27 -17.41
N ASP A 412 7.48 18.44 -16.38
CA ASP A 412 8.30 17.22 -16.40
C ASP A 412 7.47 15.97 -16.76
N THR A 413 6.16 16.11 -16.96
CA THR A 413 5.22 15.00 -17.20
C THR A 413 4.44 15.24 -18.49
N CYS A 414 3.35 16.00 -18.44
CA CYS A 414 2.41 16.18 -19.55
C CYS A 414 3.06 16.78 -20.80
N ILE A 415 3.86 17.84 -20.65
CA ILE A 415 4.46 18.57 -21.77
C ILE A 415 5.58 17.76 -22.46
N ASN A 416 6.03 16.66 -21.84
CA ASN A 416 6.96 15.75 -22.51
C ASN A 416 6.32 14.97 -23.66
N CYS A 417 5.01 14.72 -23.61
CA CYS A 417 4.26 14.07 -24.69
C CYS A 417 3.40 15.05 -25.49
N HIS A 418 2.76 16.01 -24.81
CA HIS A 418 1.86 16.99 -25.43
C HIS A 418 2.63 18.24 -25.87
N LYS A 419 3.47 18.11 -26.91
CA LYS A 419 4.36 19.19 -27.39
C LYS A 419 3.63 20.44 -27.90
N GLY A 420 2.37 20.31 -28.29
CA GLY A 420 1.53 21.41 -28.73
C GLY A 420 0.84 22.19 -27.62
N TRP A 421 1.01 21.80 -26.35
CA TRP A 421 0.43 22.49 -25.21
C TRP A 421 1.49 23.24 -24.40
N THR A 422 1.10 24.39 -23.88
CA THR A 422 1.75 25.05 -22.75
C THR A 422 1.35 24.36 -21.44
N VAL A 423 2.11 24.62 -20.36
CA VAL A 423 1.76 24.13 -19.01
C VAL A 423 0.35 24.57 -18.60
N LYS A 424 -0.04 25.80 -18.94
CA LYS A 424 -1.38 26.33 -18.62
C LYS A 424 -2.49 25.62 -19.39
N GLU A 425 -2.27 25.30 -20.67
CA GLU A 425 -3.25 24.53 -21.45
C GLU A 425 -3.40 23.10 -20.93
N ALA A 426 -2.30 22.45 -20.56
CA ALA A 426 -2.35 21.14 -19.94
C ALA A 426 -3.12 21.17 -18.60
N GLU A 427 -2.86 22.17 -17.75
CA GLU A 427 -3.61 22.37 -16.51
C GLU A 427 -5.10 22.62 -16.77
N TYR A 428 -5.42 23.48 -17.73
CA TYR A 428 -6.80 23.79 -18.12
C TYR A 428 -7.57 22.53 -18.57
N GLN A 429 -6.96 21.65 -19.35
CA GLN A 429 -7.57 20.38 -19.77
C GLN A 429 -7.84 19.45 -18.58
N VAL A 430 -6.90 19.35 -17.63
CA VAL A 430 -7.08 18.56 -16.41
C VAL A 430 -8.23 19.13 -15.57
N ASP A 431 -8.24 20.44 -15.36
CA ASP A 431 -9.28 21.11 -14.58
C ASP A 431 -10.66 20.97 -15.22
N ALA A 432 -10.78 21.11 -16.54
CA ALA A 432 -12.06 20.95 -17.24
C ALA A 432 -12.68 19.57 -17.00
N ILE A 433 -11.88 18.50 -17.10
CA ILE A 433 -12.32 17.12 -16.84
C ILE A 433 -12.70 16.94 -15.37
N GLN A 434 -11.84 17.40 -14.45
CA GLN A 434 -12.09 17.26 -13.01
C GLN A 434 -13.33 18.04 -12.56
N ASN A 435 -13.53 19.26 -13.06
CA ASN A 435 -14.70 20.09 -12.77
C ASN A 435 -15.99 19.45 -13.29
N TYR A 436 -15.97 18.92 -14.51
CA TYR A 436 -17.12 18.19 -15.07
C TYR A 436 -17.48 16.98 -14.20
N ILE A 437 -16.50 16.13 -13.89
CA ILE A 437 -16.70 14.93 -13.06
C ILE A 437 -17.20 15.31 -11.66
N LYS A 438 -16.59 16.33 -11.03
CA LYS A 438 -17.01 16.82 -9.72
C LYS A 438 -18.45 17.34 -9.74
N GLY A 439 -18.84 18.06 -10.79
CA GLY A 439 -20.23 18.50 -10.97
C GLY A 439 -21.23 17.35 -11.07
N LYS A 440 -20.87 16.27 -11.80
CA LYS A 440 -21.71 15.07 -11.90
C LYS A 440 -21.75 14.27 -10.61
N LEU A 441 -20.63 14.14 -9.90
CA LEU A 441 -20.56 13.48 -8.60
C LEU A 441 -21.48 14.17 -7.59
N THR A 442 -21.41 15.50 -7.47
CA THR A 442 -22.28 16.26 -6.56
C THR A 442 -23.77 16.07 -6.90
N LYS A 443 -24.12 15.99 -8.19
CA LYS A 443 -25.51 15.70 -8.61
C LYS A 443 -25.93 14.27 -8.27
N ALA A 444 -25.04 13.29 -8.43
CA ALA A 444 -25.30 11.91 -8.04
C ALA A 444 -25.54 11.80 -6.53
N GLU A 445 -24.72 12.48 -5.71
CA GLU A 445 -24.92 12.54 -4.26
C GLU A 445 -26.28 13.16 -3.91
N PHE A 446 -26.64 14.27 -4.56
CA PHE A 446 -27.95 14.91 -4.37
C PHE A 446 -29.10 13.94 -4.69
N CYS A 447 -29.03 13.21 -5.80
CA CYS A 447 -30.04 12.24 -6.17
C CYS A 447 -30.12 11.09 -5.16
N SER A 448 -29.00 10.47 -4.80
CA SER A 448 -28.96 9.34 -3.87
C SER A 448 -29.39 9.68 -2.45
N VAL A 449 -29.27 10.94 -2.03
CA VAL A 449 -29.71 11.41 -0.71
C VAL A 449 -31.21 11.70 -0.65
N ASN A 450 -31.83 12.03 -1.79
CA ASN A 450 -33.23 12.46 -1.88
C ASN A 450 -34.15 11.44 -2.57
N SER A 451 -33.60 10.37 -3.11
CA SER A 451 -34.32 9.14 -3.49
C SER A 451 -34.60 8.28 -2.27
#